data_AF-M6FQI6-F1
#
_entry.id   AF-M6FQI6-F1
#
_cell.length_a   1.000
_cell.length_b   1.000
_cell.length_c   1.000
_cell.angle_alpha   90.00
_cell.angle_beta   90.00
_cell.angle_gamma   90.00
#
_symmetry.space_group_name_H-M   'P 1'
#
loop_
_entity.id
_entity.type
_entity.pdbx_description
1 polymer ?
#
loop_
_entity_poly.entity_id
_entity_poly.type
_entity_poly.pdbx_seq_one_letter_code
_entity_poly.pdbx_strand_id
1 'polypeptide(L)'
;MNSSDINPSILIVDDEWLIAFNLQVTLQKLGYQVAGIARTAEEALEFAERTRPDLILMDIRIEGELDGIQAAERIQNKMDVPVIFMTAFADEETFNRAVSKASLFGYISKPFQPASLKNSIEIALKQQRRFGRAQEEGKEFKDVIQNIGESAISLDREGKILFMNRTAEYLTGWVLSEVQGKNGEKVLRLSTDNGENIRTRIGSVNSDHLKYIPSLLTRKDGSHIQVAFRVSPVRDEDGNVVGSIIMLSELISLSISEKEKSEMEKVIQSERRLDSIQKLAAGLAHEINNPLMGIINYGHIIRNHKGGDADTKNYARLIIEQGERIAAIIRNLILFSKKDPEQPTRTNIKQLVSSVEDMISEMLKSQEIRLEKQIPEDLEVFIRPNQIREVLYNILYYYSENQKETLIHLKAVLDYGETSYLKILISGKLDLNLNEESRFEPFENFRSNDARIGMGLSVCYGILQTNRGQLLLKKSDSGWDFIIQIPV
;
A
#
# COMPACT_ATOMS: atom_id res chain seq x y z
N MET A 1 5.87 40.40 -20.92
CA MET A 1 6.49 41.17 -22.04
C MET A 1 6.17 40.41 -23.32
N ASN A 2 5.36 40.99 -24.21
CA ASN A 2 4.95 40.34 -25.46
C ASN A 2 6.16 40.21 -26.39
N SER A 3 6.45 39.00 -26.85
CA SER A 3 7.50 38.67 -27.81
C SER A 3 7.07 39.01 -29.25
N SER A 4 6.76 40.28 -29.53
CA SER A 4 6.14 40.68 -30.80
C SER A 4 6.73 41.95 -31.42
N ASP A 5 8.05 42.13 -31.39
CA ASP A 5 8.75 43.21 -32.13
C ASP A 5 10.10 42.76 -32.72
N ILE A 6 10.20 41.50 -33.17
CA ILE A 6 11.31 41.08 -34.04
C ILE A 6 10.76 41.06 -35.47
N ASN A 7 11.21 42.02 -36.29
CA ASN A 7 10.93 42.03 -37.72
C ASN A 7 11.61 40.80 -38.35
N PRO A 8 10.87 39.87 -38.97
CA PRO A 8 11.44 38.65 -39.53
C PRO A 8 12.56 38.96 -40.52
N SER A 9 13.65 38.21 -40.43
CA SER A 9 14.85 38.33 -41.26
C SER A 9 14.77 37.39 -42.45
N ILE A 10 14.79 37.93 -43.67
CA ILE A 10 14.57 37.17 -44.91
C ILE A 10 15.86 37.13 -45.72
N LEU A 11 16.28 35.93 -46.10
CA LEU A 11 17.36 35.73 -47.06
C LEU A 11 16.78 35.70 -48.48
N ILE A 12 17.35 36.50 -49.37
CA ILE A 12 16.98 36.52 -50.79
C ILE A 12 18.05 35.75 -51.56
N VAL A 13 17.64 34.79 -52.38
CA VAL A 13 18.54 34.02 -53.25
C VAL A 13 18.06 34.18 -54.68
N ASP A 14 18.81 34.93 -55.48
CA ASP A 14 18.46 35.31 -56.84
C ASP A 14 19.72 35.76 -57.59
N ASP A 15 19.96 35.26 -58.80
CA ASP A 15 21.11 35.61 -59.63
C ASP A 15 20.91 36.95 -60.36
N GLU A 16 19.67 37.40 -60.51
CA GLU A 16 19.33 38.69 -61.14
C GLU A 16 19.39 39.82 -60.11
N TRP A 17 20.52 40.56 -60.09
CA TRP A 17 20.76 41.65 -59.13
C TRP A 17 19.63 42.67 -59.06
N LEU A 18 19.04 43.05 -60.20
CA LEU A 18 17.97 44.04 -60.25
C LEU A 18 16.69 43.53 -59.56
N ILE A 19 16.37 42.24 -59.71
CA ILE A 19 15.23 41.59 -59.08
C ILE A 19 15.48 41.47 -57.57
N ALA A 20 16.65 40.98 -57.18
CA ALA A 20 17.06 40.86 -55.78
C ALA A 20 17.04 42.20 -55.03
N PHE A 21 17.54 43.26 -55.66
CA PHE A 21 17.53 44.61 -55.10
C PHE A 21 16.09 45.16 -54.96
N ASN A 22 15.23 44.93 -55.96
CA ASN A 22 13.83 45.33 -55.88
C ASN A 22 13.09 44.59 -54.75
N LEU A 23 13.34 43.28 -54.61
CA LEU A 23 12.85 42.47 -53.49
C LEU A 23 13.29 43.04 -52.16
N GLN A 24 14.59 43.36 -52.01
CA GLN A 24 15.12 43.93 -50.77
C GLN A 24 14.39 45.22 -50.39
N VAL A 25 14.23 46.16 -51.33
CA VAL A 25 13.52 47.42 -51.09
C VAL A 25 12.05 47.17 -50.75
N THR A 26 11.40 46.24 -51.44
CA THR A 26 10.00 45.89 -51.21
C THR A 26 9.80 45.27 -49.83
N LEU A 27 10.65 44.31 -49.43
CA LEU A 27 10.62 43.67 -48.12
C LEU A 27 10.85 44.67 -46.98
N GLN A 28 11.82 45.57 -47.15
CA GLN A 28 12.09 46.64 -46.18
C GLN A 28 10.89 47.59 -46.02
N LYS A 29 10.24 47.97 -47.12
CA LYS A 29 8.99 48.78 -47.08
C LYS A 29 7.83 48.05 -46.42
N LEU A 30 7.78 46.73 -46.54
CA LEU A 30 6.79 45.87 -45.89
C LEU A 30 7.11 45.60 -44.41
N GLY A 31 8.27 46.07 -43.91
CA GLY A 31 8.68 45.96 -42.51
C GLY A 31 9.54 44.74 -42.18
N TYR A 32 10.02 43.98 -43.17
CA TYR A 32 10.91 42.84 -42.95
C TYR A 32 12.38 43.28 -42.94
N GLN A 33 13.22 42.54 -42.22
CA GLN A 33 14.67 42.67 -42.32
C GLN A 33 15.19 41.78 -43.45
N VAL A 34 16.28 42.18 -44.11
CA VAL A 34 16.92 41.38 -45.16
C VAL A 34 18.25 40.89 -44.64
N ALA A 35 18.35 39.57 -44.46
CA ALA A 35 19.50 38.88 -43.89
C ALA A 35 20.74 38.94 -44.81
N GLY A 36 20.50 38.98 -46.11
CA GLY A 36 21.50 38.99 -47.15
C GLY A 36 20.87 38.77 -48.52
N ILE A 37 21.70 38.92 -49.55
CA ILE A 37 21.37 38.55 -50.93
C ILE A 37 22.45 37.57 -51.38
N ALA A 38 22.05 36.38 -51.78
CA ALA A 38 22.93 35.35 -52.34
C ALA A 38 22.62 35.17 -53.83
N ARG A 39 23.66 34.94 -54.64
CA ARG A 39 23.54 34.71 -56.09
C ARG A 39 23.70 33.24 -56.47
N THR A 40 24.40 32.48 -55.62
CA THR A 40 24.71 31.07 -55.82
C THR A 40 24.24 30.22 -54.64
N ALA A 41 24.19 28.90 -54.84
CA ALA A 41 23.83 27.96 -53.78
C ALA A 41 24.82 27.99 -52.60
N GLU A 42 26.11 28.14 -52.89
CA GLU A 42 27.20 28.21 -51.90
C GLU A 42 27.06 29.46 -51.03
N GLU A 43 26.80 30.62 -51.65
CA GLU A 43 26.53 31.85 -50.91
C GLU A 43 25.28 31.72 -50.05
N ALA A 44 24.22 31.11 -50.58
CA ALA A 44 22.97 30.92 -49.85
C ALA A 44 23.17 30.07 -48.59
N LEU A 45 23.94 28.98 -48.69
CA LEU A 45 24.32 28.13 -47.55
C LEU A 45 25.14 28.91 -46.52
N GLU A 46 26.15 29.66 -46.96
CA GLU A 46 26.99 30.46 -46.06
C GLU A 46 26.18 31.55 -45.34
N PHE A 47 25.34 32.29 -46.07
CA PHE A 47 24.46 33.30 -45.49
C PHE A 47 23.45 32.69 -44.53
N ALA A 48 22.85 31.55 -44.86
CA ALA A 48 21.88 30.89 -44.01
C ALA A 48 22.51 30.42 -42.68
N GLU A 49 23.71 29.84 -42.72
CA GLU A 49 24.45 29.43 -41.51
C GLU A 49 24.88 30.62 -40.65
N ARG A 50 25.35 31.70 -41.28
CA ARG A 50 25.84 32.90 -40.57
C ARG A 50 24.72 33.73 -39.98
N THR A 51 23.64 33.94 -40.71
CA THR A 51 22.60 34.92 -40.36
C THR A 51 21.36 34.31 -39.75
N ARG A 52 21.15 32.99 -39.90
CA ARG A 52 19.96 32.25 -39.45
C ARG A 52 18.65 32.97 -39.79
N PRO A 53 18.32 33.12 -41.08
CA PRO A 53 17.11 33.81 -41.50
C PRO A 53 15.85 33.08 -41.03
N ASP A 54 14.76 33.84 -40.83
CA ASP A 54 13.44 33.32 -40.49
C ASP A 54 12.70 32.75 -41.72
N LEU A 55 13.10 33.16 -42.93
CA LEU A 55 12.53 32.68 -44.19
C LEU A 55 13.52 32.89 -45.35
N ILE A 56 13.47 32.01 -46.34
CA ILE A 56 14.27 32.13 -47.57
C ILE A 56 13.34 32.31 -48.77
N LEU A 57 13.57 33.37 -49.54
CA LEU A 57 13.03 33.53 -50.88
C LEU A 57 14.06 32.97 -51.86
N MET A 58 13.76 31.83 -52.46
CA MET A 58 14.70 31.05 -53.26
C MET A 58 14.29 31.07 -54.72
N ASP A 59 15.05 31.70 -55.61
CA ASP A 59 14.84 31.48 -57.04
C ASP A 59 15.17 30.03 -57.37
N ILE A 60 14.34 29.40 -58.20
CA ILE A 60 14.61 28.04 -58.66
C ILE A 60 15.82 28.02 -59.58
N ARG A 61 16.00 29.06 -60.41
CA ARG A 61 17.16 29.19 -61.29
C ARG A 61 18.13 30.18 -60.66
N ILE A 62 19.33 29.72 -60.33
CA ILE A 62 20.39 30.52 -59.73
C ILE A 62 21.72 30.18 -60.41
N GLU A 63 22.69 31.08 -60.27
CA GLU A 63 24.01 30.95 -60.89
C GLU A 63 24.82 29.86 -60.17
N GLY A 64 25.45 28.95 -60.91
CA GLY A 64 26.33 27.91 -60.38
C GLY A 64 26.00 26.48 -60.84
N GLU A 65 26.63 25.50 -60.18
CA GLU A 65 26.43 24.07 -60.47
C GLU A 65 25.14 23.49 -59.88
N LEU A 66 24.59 24.13 -58.85
CA LEU A 66 23.40 23.68 -58.12
C LEU A 66 22.25 24.65 -58.37
N ASP A 67 21.06 24.09 -58.60
CA ASP A 67 19.84 24.88 -58.71
C ASP A 67 19.29 25.27 -57.32
N GLY A 68 18.31 26.18 -57.29
CA GLY A 68 17.72 26.66 -56.04
C GLY A 68 16.97 25.58 -55.26
N ILE A 69 16.46 24.55 -55.93
CA ILE A 69 15.79 23.42 -55.27
C ILE A 69 16.82 22.61 -54.49
N GLN A 70 17.97 22.31 -55.10
CA GLN A 70 19.09 21.61 -54.46
C GLN A 70 19.70 22.44 -53.33
N ALA A 71 19.80 23.76 -53.51
CA ALA A 71 20.25 24.66 -52.45
C ALA A 71 19.29 24.63 -51.24
N ALA A 72 17.98 24.73 -51.49
CA ALA A 72 16.96 24.64 -50.46
C ALA A 72 16.99 23.30 -49.71
N GLU A 73 17.11 22.17 -50.42
CA GLU A 73 17.22 20.83 -49.82
C GLU A 73 18.44 20.74 -48.88
N ARG A 74 19.60 21.25 -49.31
CA ARG A 74 20.81 21.26 -48.47
C ARG A 74 20.68 22.14 -47.23
N ILE A 75 20.01 23.29 -47.36
CA ILE A 75 19.75 24.18 -46.23
C ILE A 75 18.77 23.53 -45.26
N GLN A 76 17.64 23.01 -45.75
CA GLN A 76 16.60 22.39 -44.92
C GLN A 76 17.07 21.13 -44.18
N ASN A 77 18.04 20.40 -44.74
CA ASN A 77 18.69 19.28 -44.04
C ASN A 77 19.53 19.71 -42.83
N LYS A 78 19.96 20.97 -42.75
CA LYS A 78 20.77 21.52 -41.66
C LYS A 78 19.99 22.41 -40.72
N MET A 79 18.95 23.09 -41.21
CA MET A 79 18.18 24.06 -40.44
C MET A 79 16.71 24.04 -40.83
N ASP A 80 15.85 24.15 -39.82
CA ASP A 80 14.41 24.18 -40.00
C ASP A 80 13.93 25.59 -40.35
N VAL A 81 14.13 25.98 -41.62
CA VAL A 81 13.78 27.30 -42.18
C VAL A 81 12.77 27.14 -43.32
N PRO A 82 11.69 27.93 -43.33
CA PRO A 82 10.71 27.88 -44.41
C PRO A 82 11.30 28.50 -45.68
N VAL A 83 11.13 27.80 -46.80
CA VAL A 83 11.56 28.25 -48.12
C VAL A 83 10.33 28.52 -48.99
N ILE A 84 10.29 29.70 -49.59
CA ILE A 84 9.35 30.06 -50.65
C ILE A 84 10.12 30.13 -51.96
N PHE A 85 9.70 29.35 -52.96
CA PHE A 85 10.35 29.39 -54.26
C PHE A 85 9.83 30.54 -55.14
N MET A 86 10.72 31.21 -55.84
CA MET A 86 10.41 32.22 -56.84
C MET A 86 10.49 31.58 -58.23
N THR A 87 9.47 31.80 -59.06
CA THR A 87 9.36 31.10 -60.36
C THR A 87 9.06 32.10 -61.48
N ALA A 88 9.77 32.04 -62.60
CA ALA A 88 9.27 32.63 -63.85
C ALA A 88 8.14 31.73 -64.39
N PHE A 89 6.99 32.31 -64.74
CA PHE A 89 5.87 31.55 -65.32
C PHE A 89 6.33 30.73 -66.53
N ALA A 90 6.03 29.41 -66.54
CA ALA A 90 5.98 28.47 -67.68
C ALA A 90 6.78 27.14 -67.56
N ASP A 91 6.89 26.50 -66.39
CA ASP A 91 7.43 25.14 -66.33
C ASP A 91 6.84 24.26 -65.20
N GLU A 92 5.84 23.43 -65.54
CA GLU A 92 5.22 22.44 -64.65
C GLU A 92 6.21 21.37 -64.15
N GLU A 93 7.27 21.06 -64.92
CA GLU A 93 8.23 20.01 -64.57
C GLU A 93 9.14 20.48 -63.43
N THR A 94 9.60 21.72 -63.52
CA THR A 94 10.36 22.39 -62.46
C THR A 94 9.52 22.57 -61.17
N PHE A 95 8.21 22.81 -61.30
CA PHE A 95 7.27 22.88 -60.19
C PHE A 95 7.11 21.53 -59.46
N ASN A 96 6.88 20.45 -60.20
CA ASN A 96 6.73 19.10 -59.62
C ASN A 96 8.02 18.64 -58.92
N ARG A 97 9.19 19.02 -59.45
CA ARG A 97 10.48 18.73 -58.81
C ARG A 97 10.62 19.42 -57.46
N ALA A 98 10.23 20.70 -57.35
CA ALA A 98 10.26 21.45 -56.09
C ALA A 98 9.33 20.86 -55.01
N VAL A 99 8.11 20.43 -55.40
CA VAL A 99 7.13 19.79 -54.49
C VAL A 99 7.61 18.43 -53.97
N SER A 100 8.39 17.69 -54.76
CA SER A 100 8.83 16.32 -54.44
C SER A 100 10.08 16.23 -53.55
N LYS A 101 10.94 17.25 -53.54
CA LYS A 101 12.29 17.17 -52.94
C LYS A 101 12.53 18.08 -51.73
N ALA A 102 11.73 19.14 -51.56
CA ALA A 102 11.90 20.11 -50.48
C ALA A 102 10.60 20.25 -49.68
N SER A 103 10.70 20.62 -48.39
CA SER A 103 9.53 21.02 -47.61
C SER A 103 9.06 22.39 -48.11
N LEU A 104 8.17 22.35 -49.11
CA LEU A 104 7.63 23.52 -49.78
C LEU A 104 6.60 24.22 -48.88
N PHE A 105 6.92 25.45 -48.45
CA PHE A 105 5.96 26.31 -47.74
C PHE A 105 5.13 27.19 -48.69
N GLY A 106 5.61 27.41 -49.92
CA GLY A 106 4.87 28.13 -50.96
C GLY A 106 5.74 28.49 -52.16
N TYR A 107 5.12 29.06 -53.19
CA TYR A 107 5.80 29.62 -54.35
C TYR A 107 5.22 30.98 -54.73
N ILE A 108 6.02 31.81 -55.38
CA ILE A 108 5.64 33.14 -55.87
C ILE A 108 6.11 33.28 -57.31
N SER A 109 5.21 33.71 -58.19
CA SER A 109 5.56 34.00 -59.58
C SER A 109 6.20 35.38 -59.75
N LYS A 110 7.22 35.44 -60.62
CA LYS A 110 7.82 36.69 -61.10
C LYS A 110 7.02 37.19 -62.32
N PRO A 111 6.70 38.51 -62.44
CA PRO A 111 6.95 39.57 -61.48
C PRO A 111 5.96 39.54 -60.30
N PHE A 112 6.44 39.80 -59.09
CA PHE A 112 5.65 39.71 -57.86
C PHE A 112 5.00 41.05 -57.47
N GLN A 113 3.74 40.97 -57.02
CA GLN A 113 3.04 42.10 -56.41
C GLN A 113 3.35 42.18 -54.91
N PRO A 114 3.59 43.36 -54.32
CA PRO A 114 3.91 43.50 -52.90
C PRO A 114 2.90 42.85 -51.96
N ALA A 115 1.60 42.89 -52.30
CA ALA A 115 0.54 42.26 -51.51
C ALA A 115 0.66 40.71 -51.52
N SER A 116 0.90 40.12 -52.69
CA SER A 116 1.06 38.66 -52.84
C SER A 116 2.33 38.16 -52.14
N LEU A 117 3.42 38.93 -52.22
CA LEU A 117 4.67 38.65 -51.52
C LEU A 117 4.47 38.65 -50.00
N LYS A 118 3.83 39.70 -49.46
CA LYS A 118 3.51 39.80 -48.04
C LYS A 118 2.66 38.61 -47.56
N ASN A 119 1.57 38.31 -48.26
CA ASN A 119 0.66 37.22 -47.88
C ASN A 119 1.37 35.86 -47.87
N SER A 120 2.21 35.59 -48.88
CA SER A 120 2.94 34.33 -48.98
C SER A 120 3.94 34.17 -47.83
N ILE A 121 4.68 35.23 -47.50
CA ILE A 121 5.61 35.28 -46.37
C ILE A 121 4.86 35.06 -45.04
N GLU A 122 3.73 35.76 -44.83
CA GLU A 122 2.94 35.62 -43.60
C GLU A 122 2.39 34.19 -43.44
N ILE A 123 1.90 33.57 -44.51
CA ILE A 123 1.41 32.19 -44.49
C ILE A 123 2.55 31.23 -44.15
N ALA A 124 3.70 31.34 -44.81
CA ALA A 124 4.84 30.46 -44.58
C ALA A 124 5.37 30.58 -43.14
N LEU A 125 5.57 31.80 -42.63
CA LEU A 125 6.00 32.03 -41.25
C LEU A 125 4.97 31.50 -40.23
N LYS A 126 3.67 31.64 -40.50
CA LYS A 126 2.61 31.13 -39.62
C LYS A 126 2.56 29.61 -39.60
N GLN A 127 2.76 28.95 -40.74
CA GLN A 127 2.85 27.49 -40.81
C GLN A 127 4.07 26.97 -40.06
N GLN A 128 5.26 27.59 -40.26
CA GLN A 128 6.48 27.22 -39.53
C GLN A 128 6.29 27.32 -38.02
N ARG A 129 5.70 28.42 -37.54
CA ARG A 129 5.40 28.60 -36.10
C ARG A 129 4.43 27.54 -35.56
N ARG A 130 3.42 27.14 -36.34
CA ARG A 130 2.48 26.08 -35.93
C ARG A 130 3.15 24.73 -35.83
N PHE A 131 3.99 24.39 -36.80
CA PHE A 131 4.74 23.14 -36.80
C PHE A 131 5.72 23.08 -35.63
N GLY A 132 6.50 24.14 -35.43
CA GLY A 132 7.40 24.27 -34.28
C GLY A 132 6.67 24.15 -32.93
N ARG A 133 5.54 24.84 -32.76
CA ARG A 133 4.72 24.73 -31.54
C ARG A 133 4.20 23.33 -31.30
N ALA A 134 3.65 22.65 -32.31
CA ALA A 134 3.16 21.29 -32.15
C ALA A 134 4.27 20.32 -31.74
N GLN A 135 5.49 20.51 -32.27
CA GLN A 135 6.65 19.71 -31.90
C GLN A 135 7.14 20.02 -30.49
N GLU A 136 7.16 21.30 -30.10
CA GLU A 136 7.53 21.76 -28.76
C GLU A 136 6.53 21.26 -27.71
N GLU A 137 5.22 21.43 -27.93
CA GLU A 137 4.15 20.88 -27.08
C GLU A 137 4.25 19.35 -26.96
N GLY A 138 4.53 18.65 -28.07
CA GLY A 138 4.73 17.20 -28.06
C GLY A 138 5.96 16.77 -27.25
N LYS A 139 7.05 17.55 -27.32
CA LYS A 139 8.26 17.31 -26.53
C LYS A 139 8.04 17.61 -25.05
N GLU A 140 7.41 18.73 -24.72
CA GLU A 140 7.03 19.11 -23.36
C GLU A 140 6.14 18.04 -22.73
N PHE A 141 5.11 17.57 -23.45
CA PHE A 141 4.23 16.50 -22.98
C PHE A 141 5.01 15.20 -22.73
N LYS A 142 5.91 14.83 -23.65
CA LYS A 142 6.77 13.66 -23.48
C LYS A 142 7.67 13.80 -22.23
N ASP A 143 8.25 14.97 -22.00
CA ASP A 143 9.12 15.25 -20.85
C ASP A 143 8.33 15.20 -19.53
N VAL A 144 7.10 15.71 -19.50
CA VAL A 144 6.18 15.59 -18.35
C VAL A 144 5.91 14.12 -18.05
N ILE A 145 5.45 13.34 -19.03
CA ILE A 145 5.10 11.93 -18.82
C ILE A 145 6.33 11.10 -18.42
N GLN A 146 7.51 11.42 -18.97
CA GLN A 146 8.77 10.76 -18.60
C GLN A 146 9.18 10.98 -17.13
N ASN A 147 8.84 12.13 -16.53
CA ASN A 147 9.25 12.51 -15.18
C ASN A 147 8.15 12.38 -14.12
N ILE A 148 6.93 11.98 -14.48
CA ILE A 148 5.87 11.68 -13.51
C ILE A 148 6.31 10.51 -12.61
N GLY A 149 6.09 10.67 -11.29
CA GLY A 149 6.45 9.69 -10.27
C GLY A 149 5.59 8.42 -10.26
N GLU A 150 4.56 8.34 -11.09
CA GLU A 150 3.74 7.15 -11.31
C GLU A 150 4.21 6.40 -12.57
N SER A 151 4.24 5.08 -12.54
CA SER A 151 4.63 4.30 -13.72
C SER A 151 3.55 4.37 -14.79
N ALA A 152 3.96 4.64 -16.03
CA ALA A 152 3.09 4.64 -17.19
C ALA A 152 3.70 3.81 -18.32
N ILE A 153 2.94 2.83 -18.81
CA ILE A 153 3.30 1.95 -19.92
C ILE A 153 2.16 1.98 -20.92
N SER A 154 2.41 2.28 -22.19
CA SER A 154 1.38 2.21 -23.22
C SER A 154 1.60 1.05 -24.18
N LEU A 155 0.50 0.40 -24.54
CA LEU A 155 0.45 -0.72 -25.49
C LEU A 155 -0.45 -0.39 -26.68
N ASP A 156 -0.11 -0.91 -27.86
CA ASP A 156 -0.97 -0.90 -29.04
C ASP A 156 -2.15 -1.91 -28.94
N ARG A 157 -2.97 -2.02 -29.99
CA ARG A 157 -4.10 -2.97 -30.07
C ARG A 157 -3.64 -4.44 -29.96
N GLU A 158 -2.45 -4.73 -30.45
CA GLU A 158 -1.83 -6.06 -30.43
C GLU A 158 -1.16 -6.40 -29.09
N GLY A 159 -1.02 -5.41 -28.20
CA GLY A 159 -0.38 -5.55 -26.89
C GLY A 159 1.14 -5.33 -26.92
N LYS A 160 1.69 -4.68 -27.96
CA LYS A 160 3.11 -4.33 -28.04
C LYS A 160 3.38 -2.99 -27.37
N ILE A 161 4.56 -2.86 -26.77
CA ILE A 161 4.96 -1.66 -26.03
C ILE A 161 5.23 -0.50 -26.99
N LEU A 162 4.48 0.59 -26.83
CA LEU A 162 4.68 1.84 -27.53
C LEU A 162 5.55 2.81 -26.71
N PHE A 163 5.36 2.83 -25.39
CA PHE A 163 6.02 3.78 -24.49
C PHE A 163 6.16 3.21 -23.07
N MET A 164 7.21 3.65 -22.38
CA MET A 164 7.44 3.47 -20.95
C MET A 164 8.08 4.75 -20.40
N ASN A 165 7.58 5.25 -19.27
CA ASN A 165 8.26 6.34 -18.56
C ASN A 165 9.37 5.81 -17.63
N ARG A 166 10.19 6.72 -17.12
CA ARG A 166 11.34 6.39 -16.25
C ARG A 166 10.95 5.55 -15.03
N THR A 167 9.79 5.85 -14.42
CA THR A 167 9.27 5.08 -13.28
C THR A 167 8.90 3.65 -13.69
N ALA A 168 8.30 3.46 -14.86
CA ALA A 168 8.01 2.13 -15.40
C ALA A 168 9.29 1.34 -15.70
N GLU A 169 10.33 1.99 -16.24
CA GLU A 169 11.63 1.35 -16.46
C GLU A 169 12.26 0.89 -15.14
N TYR A 170 12.21 1.74 -14.10
CA TYR A 170 12.68 1.40 -12.76
C TYR A 170 11.92 0.21 -12.16
N LEU A 171 10.59 0.24 -12.18
CA LEU A 171 9.77 -0.80 -11.56
C LEU A 171 9.93 -2.15 -12.26
N THR A 172 9.97 -2.16 -13.60
CA THR A 172 10.06 -3.40 -14.39
C THR A 172 11.50 -3.88 -14.59
N GLY A 173 12.50 -3.01 -14.44
CA GLY A 173 13.90 -3.27 -14.77
C GLY A 173 14.20 -3.33 -16.27
N TRP A 174 13.24 -2.99 -17.14
CA TRP A 174 13.41 -2.95 -18.59
C TRP A 174 13.55 -1.52 -19.09
N VAL A 175 14.42 -1.30 -20.08
CA VAL A 175 14.57 0.00 -20.74
C VAL A 175 13.71 0.03 -22.01
N LEU A 176 13.01 1.14 -22.27
CA LEU A 176 12.09 1.28 -23.41
C LEU A 176 12.78 0.92 -24.74
N SER A 177 14.00 1.39 -24.97
CA SER A 177 14.76 1.12 -26.19
C SER A 177 15.00 -0.38 -26.46
N GLU A 178 14.98 -1.21 -25.42
CA GLU A 178 15.14 -2.66 -25.53
C GLU A 178 13.83 -3.39 -25.83
N VAL A 179 12.68 -2.79 -25.49
CA VAL A 179 11.37 -3.48 -25.48
C VAL A 179 10.31 -2.82 -26.34
N GLN A 180 10.59 -1.65 -26.91
CA GLN A 180 9.70 -0.97 -27.84
C GLN A 180 9.35 -1.89 -29.02
N GLY A 181 8.05 -1.97 -29.33
CA GLY A 181 7.49 -2.86 -30.35
C GLY A 181 7.47 -4.35 -29.98
N LYS A 182 7.98 -4.76 -28.81
CA LYS A 182 7.89 -6.14 -28.32
C LYS A 182 6.59 -6.34 -27.54
N ASN A 183 6.17 -7.60 -27.42
CA ASN A 183 4.96 -7.98 -26.68
C ASN A 183 5.09 -7.57 -25.20
N GLY A 184 4.09 -6.84 -24.70
CA GLY A 184 4.02 -6.33 -23.34
C GLY A 184 4.02 -7.41 -22.26
N GLU A 185 3.49 -8.61 -22.53
CA GLU A 185 3.47 -9.73 -21.58
C GLU A 185 4.89 -10.21 -21.20
N LYS A 186 5.90 -9.91 -22.02
CA LYS A 186 7.29 -10.22 -21.69
C LYS A 186 7.82 -9.35 -20.55
N VAL A 187 7.32 -8.12 -20.43
CA VAL A 187 7.76 -7.08 -19.49
C VAL A 187 6.80 -7.01 -18.30
N LEU A 188 5.49 -7.03 -18.56
CA LEU A 188 4.41 -6.98 -17.57
C LEU A 188 4.09 -8.38 -17.03
N ARG A 189 5.08 -9.03 -16.42
CA ARG A 189 4.92 -10.33 -15.78
C ARG A 189 4.24 -10.16 -14.42
N LEU A 190 2.93 -9.99 -14.47
CA LEU A 190 2.06 -9.80 -13.30
C LEU A 190 1.38 -11.12 -12.93
N SER A 191 1.43 -11.46 -11.64
CA SER A 191 0.68 -12.60 -11.08
C SER A 191 -0.12 -12.20 -9.85
N THR A 192 -1.25 -12.86 -9.61
CA THR A 192 -1.98 -12.77 -8.34
C THR A 192 -1.22 -13.47 -7.22
N ASP A 193 -1.64 -13.28 -5.96
CA ASP A 193 -1.08 -13.99 -4.80
C ASP A 193 -1.22 -15.52 -4.93
N ASN A 194 -2.18 -16.00 -5.72
CA ASN A 194 -2.40 -17.42 -6.01
C ASN A 194 -1.53 -17.93 -7.18
N GLY A 195 -0.67 -17.08 -7.75
CA GLY A 195 0.24 -17.43 -8.85
C GLY A 195 -0.41 -17.44 -10.23
N GLU A 196 -1.64 -16.93 -10.38
CA GLU A 196 -2.29 -16.84 -11.70
C GLU A 196 -1.73 -15.66 -12.49
N ASN A 197 -1.32 -15.91 -13.73
CA ASN A 197 -0.82 -14.86 -14.63
C ASN A 197 -1.95 -13.93 -15.06
N ILE A 198 -1.74 -12.63 -14.87
CA ILE A 198 -2.69 -11.60 -15.22
C ILE A 198 -2.38 -11.10 -16.63
N ARG A 199 -3.35 -11.24 -17.54
CA ARG A 199 -3.23 -10.69 -18.90
C ARG A 199 -3.64 -9.23 -18.93
N THR A 200 -2.73 -8.37 -19.39
CA THR A 200 -2.96 -6.93 -19.51
C THR A 200 -3.61 -6.52 -20.84
N ARG A 201 -4.09 -7.49 -21.64
CA ARG A 201 -4.71 -7.24 -22.95
C ARG A 201 -6.14 -6.72 -22.79
N ILE A 202 -6.50 -5.77 -23.65
CA ILE A 202 -7.81 -5.08 -23.68
C ILE A 202 -9.00 -6.06 -23.80
N GLY A 203 -8.82 -7.19 -24.47
CA GLY A 203 -9.88 -8.20 -24.67
C GLY A 203 -10.11 -9.17 -23.50
N SER A 204 -9.26 -9.16 -22.47
CA SER A 204 -9.42 -10.02 -21.28
C SER A 204 -10.05 -9.29 -20.08
N VAL A 205 -10.38 -8.01 -20.22
CA VAL A 205 -10.83 -7.16 -19.12
C VAL A 205 -12.22 -6.60 -19.43
N ASN A 206 -13.25 -7.37 -19.09
CA ASN A 206 -14.63 -6.92 -19.11
C ASN A 206 -14.91 -6.04 -17.89
N SER A 207 -14.73 -4.72 -18.00
CA SER A 207 -15.45 -3.65 -17.27
C SER A 207 -14.61 -2.38 -17.22
N ASP A 208 -15.30 -1.24 -17.27
CA ASP A 208 -14.72 0.07 -17.02
C ASP A 208 -13.86 0.06 -15.74
N HIS A 209 -12.57 0.29 -15.90
CA HIS A 209 -11.57 0.43 -14.84
C HIS A 209 -11.41 -0.78 -13.90
N LEU A 210 -10.40 -1.62 -14.14
CA LEU A 210 -9.89 -2.48 -13.07
C LEU A 210 -9.30 -1.61 -11.94
N LYS A 211 -9.93 -1.68 -10.77
CA LYS A 211 -9.41 -1.13 -9.52
C LYS A 211 -8.18 -1.93 -9.10
N TYR A 212 -7.09 -1.23 -8.78
CA TYR A 212 -5.90 -1.67 -8.05
C TYR A 212 -5.97 -3.12 -7.54
N ILE A 213 -5.54 -4.07 -8.37
CA ILE A 213 -5.40 -5.48 -7.94
C ILE A 213 -3.98 -5.62 -7.38
N PRO A 214 -3.80 -5.93 -6.08
CA PRO A 214 -2.50 -6.29 -5.54
C PRO A 214 -1.93 -7.47 -6.33
N SER A 215 -0.72 -7.30 -6.85
CA SER A 215 -0.09 -8.24 -7.77
C SER A 215 1.41 -8.27 -7.54
N LEU A 216 2.03 -9.40 -7.87
CA LEU A 216 3.47 -9.54 -7.90
C LEU A 216 3.98 -9.23 -9.31
N LEU A 217 4.87 -8.25 -9.43
CA LEU A 217 5.59 -7.96 -10.68
C LEU A 217 6.97 -8.62 -10.64
N THR A 218 7.29 -9.38 -11.69
CA THR A 218 8.64 -9.93 -11.89
C THR A 218 9.49 -8.99 -12.75
N ARG A 219 10.58 -8.49 -12.17
CA ARG A 219 11.53 -7.61 -12.84
C ARG A 219 12.40 -8.37 -13.85
N LYS A 220 13.12 -7.63 -14.70
CA LYS A 220 14.09 -8.18 -15.68
C LYS A 220 15.16 -9.09 -15.04
N ASP A 221 15.62 -8.75 -13.84
CA ASP A 221 16.64 -9.50 -13.09
C ASP A 221 16.07 -10.73 -12.35
N GLY A 222 14.75 -10.95 -12.39
CA GLY A 222 14.06 -12.02 -11.70
C GLY A 222 13.62 -11.67 -10.27
N SER A 223 13.96 -10.48 -9.75
CA SER A 223 13.43 -10.02 -8.47
C SER A 223 11.92 -9.73 -8.55
N HIS A 224 11.25 -9.79 -7.40
CA HIS A 224 9.81 -9.58 -7.31
C HIS A 224 9.48 -8.35 -6.46
N ILE A 225 8.51 -7.57 -6.91
CA ILE A 225 7.94 -6.47 -6.12
C ILE A 225 6.42 -6.53 -6.08
N GLN A 226 5.86 -6.14 -4.94
CA GLN A 226 4.42 -5.96 -4.82
C GLN A 226 4.01 -4.64 -5.44
N VAL A 227 3.12 -4.73 -6.41
CA VAL A 227 2.54 -3.60 -7.10
C VAL A 227 1.03 -3.73 -7.11
N ALA A 228 0.34 -2.60 -7.15
CA ALA A 228 -1.02 -2.57 -7.65
C ALA A 228 -0.99 -2.02 -9.08
N PHE A 229 -1.80 -2.59 -9.95
CA PHE A 229 -1.85 -2.15 -11.35
C PHE A 229 -3.26 -1.72 -11.76
N ARG A 230 -3.31 -0.83 -12.75
CA ARG A 230 -4.54 -0.36 -13.41
C ARG A 230 -4.35 -0.36 -14.91
N VAL A 231 -5.37 -0.78 -15.65
CA VAL A 231 -5.39 -0.74 -17.11
C VAL A 231 -6.50 0.19 -17.57
N SER A 232 -6.16 1.16 -18.42
CA SER A 232 -7.07 2.15 -19.00
C SER A 232 -7.02 2.06 -20.52
N PRO A 233 -8.16 1.88 -21.23
CA PRO A 233 -8.17 1.87 -22.68
C PRO A 233 -7.91 3.28 -23.24
N VAL A 234 -7.14 3.37 -24.32
CA VAL A 234 -6.97 4.59 -25.13
C VAL A 234 -7.92 4.48 -26.31
N ARG A 235 -8.72 5.53 -26.55
CA ARG A 235 -9.71 5.58 -27.62
C ARG A 235 -9.35 6.70 -28.61
N ASP A 236 -9.66 6.48 -29.89
CA ASP A 236 -9.64 7.54 -30.90
C ASP A 236 -10.89 8.44 -30.80
N GLU A 237 -10.97 9.46 -31.66
CA GLU A 237 -12.09 10.41 -31.72
C GLU A 237 -13.43 9.72 -32.05
N ASP A 238 -13.39 8.57 -32.73
CA ASP A 238 -14.55 7.75 -33.07
C ASP A 238 -14.94 6.77 -31.95
N GLY A 239 -14.21 6.76 -30.83
CA GLY A 239 -14.47 5.93 -29.65
C GLY A 239 -13.93 4.49 -29.74
N ASN A 240 -13.22 4.14 -30.82
CA ASN A 240 -12.60 2.83 -30.99
C ASN A 240 -11.34 2.72 -30.15
N VAL A 241 -11.14 1.57 -29.51
CA VAL A 241 -9.97 1.35 -28.67
C VAL A 241 -8.73 1.19 -29.54
N VAL A 242 -7.78 2.13 -29.46
CA VAL A 242 -6.50 2.13 -30.20
C VAL A 242 -5.34 1.54 -29.41
N GLY A 243 -5.52 1.32 -28.11
CA GLY A 243 -4.47 0.78 -27.24
C GLY A 243 -4.87 0.84 -25.78
N SER A 244 -3.87 0.72 -24.90
CA SER A 244 -4.09 0.79 -23.45
C SER A 244 -2.92 1.46 -22.74
N ILE A 245 -3.20 2.06 -21.58
CA ILE A 245 -2.21 2.56 -20.63
C ILE A 245 -2.30 1.70 -19.38
N ILE A 246 -1.16 1.17 -18.95
CA ILE A 246 -0.99 0.41 -17.72
C ILE A 246 -0.22 1.28 -16.73
N MET A 247 -0.81 1.46 -15.56
CA MET A 247 -0.18 2.12 -14.43
C MET A 247 0.20 1.10 -13.36
N LEU A 248 1.36 1.29 -12.76
CA LEU A 248 1.90 0.43 -11.69
C LEU A 248 2.24 1.31 -10.49
N SER A 249 1.82 0.90 -9.31
CA SER A 249 2.14 1.57 -8.05
C SER A 249 2.74 0.57 -7.09
N GLU A 250 3.95 0.82 -6.60
CA GLU A 250 4.60 -0.05 -5.62
C GLU A 250 3.88 0.04 -4.27
N LEU A 251 3.59 -1.10 -3.64
CA LEU A 251 2.91 -1.17 -2.34
C LEU A 251 3.95 -1.16 -1.20
N ILE A 252 4.73 -0.07 -1.06
CA ILE A 252 5.72 0.06 0.02
C ILE A 252 5.05 0.45 1.36
N SER A 253 4.00 1.27 1.31
CA SER A 253 3.54 2.02 2.50
C SER A 253 2.64 1.25 3.47
N LEU A 254 1.91 0.23 2.99
CA LEU A 254 0.98 -0.52 3.85
C LEU A 254 1.72 -1.44 4.82
N SER A 255 2.74 -2.16 4.34
CA SER A 255 3.48 -3.13 5.17
C SER A 255 4.35 -2.47 6.25
N ILE A 256 4.97 -1.32 5.96
CA ILE A 256 5.77 -0.57 6.94
C ILE A 256 4.85 0.06 7.99
N SER A 257 3.74 0.69 7.59
CA SER A 257 2.80 1.31 8.53
C SER A 257 2.10 0.27 9.42
N GLU A 258 1.71 -0.88 8.87
CA GLU A 258 1.17 -2.00 9.66
C GLU A 258 2.19 -2.56 10.64
N LYS A 259 3.45 -2.68 10.21
CA LYS A 259 4.54 -3.15 11.08
C LYS A 259 4.84 -2.15 12.20
N GLU A 260 4.98 -0.87 11.90
CA GLU A 260 5.18 0.20 12.89
C GLU A 260 4.02 0.29 13.87
N LYS A 261 2.77 0.20 13.38
CA LYS A 261 1.58 0.15 14.23
C LYS A 261 1.58 -1.09 15.13
N SER A 262 1.92 -2.26 14.60
CA SER A 262 2.03 -3.49 15.39
C SER A 262 3.13 -3.41 16.45
N GLU A 263 4.28 -2.82 16.12
CA GLU A 263 5.38 -2.61 17.06
C GLU A 263 5.01 -1.60 18.14
N MET A 264 4.37 -0.48 17.78
CA MET A 264 3.87 0.50 18.72
C MET A 264 2.77 -0.07 19.64
N GLU A 265 1.84 -0.87 19.10
CA GLU A 265 0.83 -1.58 19.90
C GLU A 265 1.47 -2.54 20.90
N LYS A 266 2.53 -3.26 20.51
CA LYS A 266 3.30 -4.12 21.44
C LYS A 266 3.97 -3.31 22.54
N VAL A 267 4.53 -2.14 22.22
CA VAL A 267 5.14 -1.22 23.21
C VAL A 267 4.08 -0.71 24.17
N ILE A 268 2.95 -0.19 23.67
CA ILE A 268 1.83 0.30 24.50
C ILE A 268 1.26 -0.82 25.38
N GLN A 269 1.12 -2.03 24.85
CA GLN A 269 0.65 -3.18 25.63
C GLN A 269 1.65 -3.57 26.73
N SER A 270 2.96 -3.45 26.46
CA SER A 270 4.00 -3.67 27.46
C SER A 270 4.03 -2.58 28.54
N GLU A 271 3.81 -1.31 28.18
CA GLU A 271 3.71 -0.20 29.13
C GLU A 271 2.47 -0.33 30.02
N ARG A 272 1.30 -0.65 29.44
CA ARG A 272 0.07 -0.93 30.23
C ARG A 272 0.23 -2.10 31.18
N ARG A 273 0.97 -3.15 30.78
CA ARG A 273 1.30 -4.30 31.63
C ARG A 273 2.21 -3.89 32.78
N LEU A 274 3.22 -3.06 32.52
CA LEU A 274 4.13 -2.54 33.55
C LEU A 274 3.41 -1.61 34.53
N ASP A 275 2.56 -0.71 34.05
CA ASP A 275 1.74 0.17 34.90
C ASP A 275 0.80 -0.66 35.81
N SER A 276 0.22 -1.73 35.27
CA SER A 276 -0.59 -2.68 36.06
C SER A 276 0.26 -3.42 37.10
N ILE A 277 1.45 -3.91 36.74
CA ILE A 277 2.39 -4.56 37.69
C ILE A 277 2.80 -3.59 38.80
N GLN A 278 3.08 -2.33 38.46
CA GLN A 278 3.47 -1.29 39.42
C GLN A 278 2.34 -1.00 40.43
N LYS A 279 1.09 -0.90 39.97
CA LYS A 279 -0.08 -0.75 40.84
C LYS A 279 -0.33 -2.00 41.70
N LEU A 280 -0.06 -3.20 41.17
CA LEU A 280 -0.23 -4.47 41.87
C LEU A 280 0.87 -4.77 42.90
N ALA A 281 2.09 -4.24 42.72
CA ALA A 281 3.24 -4.53 43.59
C ALA A 281 3.01 -4.18 45.07
N ALA A 282 2.30 -3.06 45.34
CA ALA A 282 1.99 -2.64 46.71
C ALA A 282 0.99 -3.59 47.40
N GLY A 283 -0.03 -4.07 46.67
CA GLY A 283 -1.00 -5.05 47.19
C GLY A 283 -0.38 -6.43 47.41
N LEU A 284 0.44 -6.90 46.46
CA LEU A 284 1.15 -8.17 46.55
C LEU A 284 2.13 -8.22 47.72
N ALA A 285 2.86 -7.14 47.97
CA ALA A 285 3.75 -7.07 49.12
C ALA A 285 2.99 -7.29 50.44
N HIS A 286 1.80 -6.70 50.56
CA HIS A 286 0.95 -6.87 51.73
C HIS A 286 0.39 -8.31 51.84
N GLU A 287 -0.01 -8.91 50.72
CA GLU A 287 -0.54 -10.28 50.68
C GLU A 287 0.51 -11.37 50.90
N ILE A 288 1.79 -11.13 50.57
CA ILE A 288 2.91 -12.05 50.87
C ILE A 288 3.34 -11.90 52.33
N ASN A 289 3.40 -10.67 52.84
CA ASN A 289 3.86 -10.42 54.20
C ASN A 289 2.90 -11.00 55.26
N ASN A 290 1.59 -11.03 54.98
CA ASN A 290 0.58 -11.60 55.87
C ASN A 290 0.82 -13.09 56.23
N PRO A 291 0.86 -14.04 55.25
CA PRO A 291 1.16 -15.44 55.52
C PRO A 291 2.60 -15.63 56.03
N LEU A 292 3.55 -14.80 55.60
CA LEU A 292 4.93 -14.86 56.08
C LEU A 292 5.02 -14.60 57.58
N MET A 293 4.29 -13.60 58.10
CA MET A 293 4.21 -13.39 59.55
C MET A 293 3.48 -14.51 60.26
N GLY A 294 2.50 -15.16 59.62
CA GLY A 294 1.90 -16.40 60.12
C GLY A 294 2.94 -17.51 60.32
N ILE A 295 3.77 -17.76 59.30
CA ILE A 295 4.86 -18.75 59.36
C ILE A 295 5.84 -18.43 60.49
N ILE A 296 6.27 -17.17 60.57
CA ILE A 296 7.22 -16.71 61.59
C ILE A 296 6.63 -16.87 63.00
N ASN A 297 5.36 -16.49 63.20
CA ASN A 297 4.69 -16.60 64.49
C ASN A 297 4.48 -18.04 64.93
N TYR A 298 3.97 -18.92 64.06
CA TYR A 298 3.82 -20.34 64.39
C TYR A 298 5.18 -21.01 64.63
N GLY A 299 6.22 -20.62 63.88
CA GLY A 299 7.59 -21.07 64.10
C GLY A 299 8.13 -20.63 65.47
N HIS A 300 7.85 -19.41 65.91
CA HIS A 300 8.18 -18.94 67.25
C HIS A 300 7.42 -19.69 68.34
N ILE A 301 6.14 -20.00 68.12
CA ILE A 301 5.32 -20.80 69.06
C ILE A 301 5.92 -22.19 69.21
N ILE A 302 6.20 -22.89 68.11
CA ILE A 302 6.83 -24.21 68.12
C ILE A 302 8.20 -24.17 68.84
N ARG A 303 9.02 -23.15 68.58
CA ARG A 303 10.36 -23.01 69.18
C ARG A 303 10.32 -22.74 70.69
N ASN A 304 9.33 -21.97 71.15
CA ASN A 304 9.27 -21.47 72.52
C ASN A 304 8.30 -22.27 73.43
N HIS A 305 7.48 -23.18 72.89
CA HIS A 305 6.59 -24.06 73.67
C HIS A 305 7.24 -25.43 73.98
N LYS A 306 6.95 -25.97 75.18
CA LYS A 306 7.20 -27.37 75.57
C LYS A 306 5.89 -28.20 75.54
N GLY A 307 4.98 -27.89 74.62
CA GLY A 307 3.69 -28.57 74.46
C GLY A 307 3.82 -29.91 73.72
N GLY A 308 2.86 -30.82 73.91
CA GLY A 308 2.89 -32.19 73.40
C GLY A 308 2.75 -32.32 71.87
N ASP A 309 2.95 -33.54 71.37
CA ASP A 309 3.12 -33.89 69.95
C ASP A 309 1.95 -33.46 69.03
N ALA A 310 0.74 -33.30 69.56
CA ALA A 310 -0.46 -32.92 68.81
C ALA A 310 -0.51 -31.41 68.45
N ASP A 311 -0.09 -30.52 69.36
CA ASP A 311 -0.12 -29.08 69.14
C ASP A 311 0.99 -28.67 68.15
N THR A 312 2.16 -29.28 68.28
CA THR A 312 3.29 -29.08 67.34
C THR A 312 2.92 -29.51 65.94
N LYS A 313 2.23 -30.65 65.77
CA LYS A 313 1.74 -31.12 64.46
C LYS A 313 0.71 -30.15 63.86
N ASN A 314 -0.16 -29.56 64.69
CA ASN A 314 -1.14 -28.58 64.21
C ASN A 314 -0.48 -27.27 63.75
N TYR A 315 0.46 -26.72 64.52
CA TYR A 315 1.20 -25.52 64.11
C TYR A 315 2.08 -25.76 62.88
N ALA A 316 2.70 -26.95 62.77
CA ALA A 316 3.46 -27.33 61.58
C ALA A 316 2.57 -27.40 60.33
N ARG A 317 1.34 -27.92 60.45
CA ARG A 317 0.34 -27.90 59.36
C ARG A 317 0.01 -26.47 58.94
N LEU A 318 -0.27 -25.57 59.88
CA LEU A 318 -0.59 -24.17 59.59
C LEU A 318 0.58 -23.44 58.89
N ILE A 319 1.84 -23.75 59.25
CA ILE A 319 3.03 -23.23 58.55
C ILE A 319 3.07 -23.70 57.10
N ILE A 320 2.82 -25.00 56.85
CA ILE A 320 2.78 -25.56 55.49
C ILE A 320 1.69 -24.86 54.66
N GLU A 321 0.49 -24.69 55.22
CA GLU A 321 -0.62 -23.98 54.54
C GLU A 321 -0.26 -22.53 54.18
N GLN A 322 0.42 -21.79 55.07
CA GLN A 322 0.90 -20.44 54.75
C GLN A 322 2.01 -20.45 53.68
N GLY A 323 2.89 -21.45 53.69
CA GLY A 323 3.95 -21.61 52.67
C GLY A 323 3.39 -21.92 51.28
N GLU A 324 2.39 -22.80 51.22
CA GLU A 324 1.65 -23.12 49.99
C GLU A 324 0.93 -21.88 49.44
N ARG A 325 0.39 -21.03 50.31
CA ARG A 325 -0.22 -19.75 49.95
C ARG A 325 0.78 -18.78 49.32
N ILE A 326 1.97 -18.63 49.89
CA ILE A 326 3.04 -17.80 49.30
C ILE A 326 3.47 -18.36 47.94
N ALA A 327 3.63 -19.68 47.83
CA ALA A 327 4.01 -20.32 46.58
C ALA A 327 2.96 -20.12 45.47
N ALA A 328 1.67 -20.09 45.83
CA ALA A 328 0.59 -19.78 44.90
C ALA A 328 0.67 -18.32 44.39
N ILE A 329 0.90 -17.34 45.29
CA ILE A 329 1.06 -15.92 44.92
C ILE A 329 2.24 -15.76 43.94
N ILE A 330 3.38 -16.41 44.21
CA ILE A 330 4.57 -16.35 43.36
C ILE A 330 4.33 -17.01 41.99
N ARG A 331 3.68 -18.18 41.95
CA ARG A 331 3.32 -18.83 40.68
C ARG A 331 2.47 -17.93 39.80
N ASN A 332 1.50 -17.23 40.38
CA ASN A 332 0.64 -16.28 39.66
C ASN A 332 1.41 -15.07 39.14
N LEU A 333 2.36 -14.53 39.91
CA LEU A 333 3.24 -13.45 39.44
C LEU A 333 4.11 -13.90 38.26
N ILE A 334 4.62 -15.13 38.29
CA ILE A 334 5.42 -15.71 37.20
C ILE A 334 4.56 -15.95 35.96
N LEU A 335 3.33 -16.44 36.09
CA LEU A 335 2.39 -16.60 34.97
C LEU A 335 1.99 -15.25 34.36
N PHE A 336 1.78 -14.23 35.19
CA PHE A 336 1.55 -12.85 34.74
C PHE A 336 2.80 -12.17 34.17
N SER A 337 4.00 -12.72 34.39
CA SER A 337 5.28 -12.19 33.89
C SER A 337 5.79 -12.93 32.63
N LYS A 338 5.51 -14.23 32.50
CA LYS A 338 5.96 -15.03 31.37
C LYS A 338 5.32 -14.56 30.07
N LYS A 339 6.14 -14.40 29.02
CA LYS A 339 5.71 -14.51 27.63
C LYS A 339 5.51 -15.99 27.39
N ASP A 340 4.27 -16.48 27.39
CA ASP A 340 4.05 -17.85 26.92
C ASP A 340 4.03 -17.82 25.38
N PRO A 341 4.97 -18.49 24.69
CA PRO A 341 5.01 -18.55 23.22
C PRO A 341 4.00 -19.57 22.66
N GLU A 342 2.97 -19.93 23.42
CA GLU A 342 1.92 -20.85 22.96
C GLU A 342 1.24 -20.26 21.71
N GLN A 343 1.43 -20.94 20.58
CA GLN A 343 0.76 -20.59 19.34
C GLN A 343 -0.67 -21.14 19.38
N PRO A 344 -1.64 -20.41 18.83
CA PRO A 344 -2.99 -20.94 18.74
C PRO A 344 -3.02 -22.15 17.80
N THR A 345 -3.84 -23.13 18.13
CA THR A 345 -4.05 -24.36 17.36
C THR A 345 -5.54 -24.62 17.20
N ARG A 346 -5.92 -25.30 16.11
CA ARG A 346 -7.30 -25.76 15.93
C ARG A 346 -7.61 -26.78 17.03
N THR A 347 -8.55 -26.43 17.90
CA THR A 347 -8.82 -27.16 19.15
C THR A 347 -10.30 -27.48 19.25
N ASN A 348 -10.62 -28.76 19.48
CA ASN A 348 -11.98 -29.20 19.77
C ASN A 348 -12.35 -28.85 21.23
N ILE A 349 -13.37 -28.02 21.41
CA ILE A 349 -13.74 -27.50 22.74
C ILE A 349 -14.32 -28.59 23.64
N LYS A 350 -15.05 -29.56 23.09
CA LYS A 350 -15.61 -30.67 23.86
C LYS A 350 -14.52 -31.55 24.47
N GLN A 351 -13.47 -31.84 23.69
CA GLN A 351 -12.29 -32.55 24.17
C GLN A 351 -11.51 -31.74 25.21
N LEU A 352 -11.33 -30.44 24.98
CA LEU A 352 -10.65 -29.56 25.92
C LEU A 352 -11.36 -29.55 27.29
N VAL A 353 -12.67 -29.34 27.31
CA VAL A 353 -13.47 -29.34 28.55
C VAL A 353 -13.42 -30.69 29.24
N SER A 354 -13.51 -31.79 28.49
CA SER A 354 -13.41 -33.14 29.07
C SER A 354 -12.04 -33.40 29.70
N SER A 355 -10.95 -32.89 29.10
CA SER A 355 -9.61 -32.99 29.70
C SER A 355 -9.49 -32.23 31.03
N VAL A 356 -10.19 -31.10 31.18
CA VAL A 356 -10.23 -30.36 32.45
C VAL A 356 -11.05 -31.13 33.49
N GLU A 357 -12.21 -31.65 33.11
CA GLU A 357 -13.07 -32.47 33.97
C GLU A 357 -12.31 -33.68 34.52
N ASP A 358 -11.52 -34.37 33.70
CA ASP A 358 -10.68 -35.49 34.11
C ASP A 358 -9.68 -35.07 35.21
N MET A 359 -9.04 -33.90 35.05
CA MET A 359 -8.08 -33.34 36.02
C MET A 359 -8.72 -33.04 37.39
N ILE A 360 -9.99 -32.64 37.42
CA ILE A 360 -10.71 -32.30 38.67
C ILE A 360 -11.68 -33.40 39.13
N SER A 361 -11.68 -34.56 38.47
CA SER A 361 -12.70 -35.59 38.66
C SER A 361 -12.77 -36.13 40.09
N GLU A 362 -11.63 -36.33 40.77
CA GLU A 362 -11.58 -36.79 42.16
C GLU A 362 -12.18 -35.74 43.12
N MET A 363 -11.90 -34.47 42.88
CA MET A 363 -12.44 -33.35 43.67
C MET A 363 -13.96 -33.25 43.47
N LEU A 364 -14.43 -33.27 42.23
CA LEU A 364 -15.86 -33.23 41.91
C LEU A 364 -16.61 -34.41 42.55
N LYS A 365 -16.03 -35.61 42.52
CA LYS A 365 -16.60 -36.80 43.20
C LYS A 365 -16.64 -36.64 44.72
N SER A 366 -15.57 -36.14 45.32
CA SER A 366 -15.48 -35.97 46.78
C SER A 366 -16.51 -34.99 47.35
N GLN A 367 -16.96 -34.03 46.52
CA GLN A 367 -17.95 -33.03 46.88
C GLN A 367 -19.34 -33.30 46.25
N GLU A 368 -19.52 -34.47 45.64
CA GLU A 368 -20.76 -34.90 44.99
C GLU A 368 -21.27 -33.92 43.90
N ILE A 369 -20.36 -33.28 43.17
CA ILE A 369 -20.69 -32.32 42.11
C ILE A 369 -20.73 -33.03 40.74
N ARG A 370 -21.79 -32.83 39.97
CA ARG A 370 -21.94 -33.28 38.59
C ARG A 370 -21.74 -32.12 37.62
N LEU A 371 -21.06 -32.39 36.50
CA LEU A 371 -20.85 -31.42 35.44
C LEU A 371 -21.70 -31.79 34.21
N GLU A 372 -22.71 -30.97 33.90
CA GLU A 372 -23.50 -31.10 32.69
C GLU A 372 -22.94 -30.24 31.56
N LYS A 373 -22.62 -30.86 30.43
CA LYS A 373 -21.95 -30.23 29.29
C LYS A 373 -22.92 -30.09 28.10
N GLN A 374 -23.19 -28.86 27.68
CA GLN A 374 -23.92 -28.55 26.45
C GLN A 374 -22.96 -27.93 25.43
N ILE A 375 -22.25 -28.80 24.70
CA ILE A 375 -21.22 -28.42 23.72
C ILE A 375 -21.45 -29.22 22.41
N PRO A 376 -21.53 -28.57 21.24
CA PRO A 376 -21.59 -29.27 19.95
C PRO A 376 -20.35 -30.17 19.74
N GLU A 377 -20.52 -31.36 19.16
CA GLU A 377 -19.41 -32.31 18.93
C GLU A 377 -18.31 -31.73 18.03
N ASP A 378 -18.72 -31.01 16.98
CA ASP A 378 -17.84 -30.45 15.95
C ASP A 378 -17.38 -29.01 16.26
N LEU A 379 -17.50 -28.55 17.51
CA LEU A 379 -17.08 -27.21 17.89
C LEU A 379 -15.55 -27.12 17.97
N GLU A 380 -14.93 -26.73 16.86
CA GLU A 380 -13.50 -26.46 16.74
C GLU A 380 -13.20 -24.98 16.53
N VAL A 381 -12.22 -24.46 17.26
CA VAL A 381 -11.81 -23.05 17.19
C VAL A 381 -10.29 -22.90 17.27
N PHE A 382 -9.75 -21.80 16.76
CA PHE A 382 -8.31 -21.52 16.74
C PHE A 382 -7.90 -20.75 18.01
N ILE A 383 -7.48 -21.48 19.05
CA ILE A 383 -7.19 -20.93 20.38
C ILE A 383 -5.90 -21.51 20.95
N ARG A 384 -5.40 -20.93 22.05
CA ARG A 384 -4.28 -21.47 22.83
C ARG A 384 -4.78 -22.47 23.87
N PRO A 385 -4.66 -23.79 23.64
CA PRO A 385 -5.37 -24.79 24.42
C PRO A 385 -4.94 -24.84 25.88
N ASN A 386 -3.64 -24.69 26.20
CA ASN A 386 -3.19 -24.76 27.60
C ASN A 386 -3.68 -23.55 28.40
N GLN A 387 -3.63 -22.36 27.81
CA GLN A 387 -4.20 -21.15 28.41
C GLN A 387 -5.70 -21.27 28.71
N ILE A 388 -6.51 -21.75 27.75
CA ILE A 388 -7.95 -21.91 27.98
C ILE A 388 -8.24 -23.06 28.96
N ARG A 389 -7.44 -24.13 28.96
CA ARG A 389 -7.53 -25.21 29.97
C ARG A 389 -7.36 -24.64 31.38
N GLU A 390 -6.41 -23.75 31.57
CA GLU A 390 -6.13 -23.11 32.86
C GLU A 390 -7.25 -22.16 33.31
N VAL A 391 -7.86 -21.40 32.39
CA VAL A 391 -9.05 -20.59 32.69
C VAL A 391 -10.21 -21.46 33.18
N LEU A 392 -10.49 -22.54 32.45
CA LEU A 392 -11.58 -23.47 32.78
C LEU A 392 -11.33 -24.18 34.11
N TYR A 393 -10.10 -24.65 34.34
CA TYR A 393 -9.69 -25.27 35.61
C TYR A 393 -9.95 -24.32 36.79
N ASN A 394 -9.48 -23.07 36.71
CA ASN A 394 -9.61 -22.11 37.81
C ASN A 394 -11.07 -21.76 38.11
N ILE A 395 -11.93 -21.64 37.09
CA ILE A 395 -13.36 -21.35 37.30
C ILE A 395 -14.09 -22.57 37.87
N LEU A 396 -13.86 -23.77 37.34
CA LEU A 396 -14.51 -24.98 37.86
C LEU A 396 -14.05 -25.30 39.28
N TYR A 397 -12.77 -25.09 39.57
CA TYR A 397 -12.22 -25.18 40.93
C TYR A 397 -12.85 -24.16 41.87
N TYR A 398 -13.07 -22.93 41.40
CA TYR A 398 -13.77 -21.91 42.16
C TYR A 398 -15.19 -22.36 42.53
N TYR A 399 -15.92 -22.94 41.56
CA TYR A 399 -17.26 -23.47 41.78
C TYR A 399 -17.28 -24.62 42.78
N SER A 400 -16.34 -25.56 42.70
CA SER A 400 -16.29 -26.69 43.62
C SER A 400 -16.04 -26.26 45.06
N GLU A 401 -15.09 -25.36 45.29
CA GLU A 401 -14.76 -24.89 46.65
C GLU A 401 -15.89 -24.08 47.33
N ASN A 402 -16.74 -23.40 46.55
CA ASN A 402 -17.71 -22.43 47.08
C ASN A 402 -19.17 -22.90 47.03
N GLN A 403 -19.45 -24.13 46.59
CA GLN A 403 -20.81 -24.67 46.53
C GLN A 403 -20.97 -25.93 47.38
N LYS A 404 -22.19 -26.10 47.90
CA LYS A 404 -22.65 -27.31 48.57
C LYS A 404 -23.94 -27.82 47.91
N GLU A 405 -23.94 -28.01 46.59
CA GLU A 405 -25.02 -28.67 45.84
C GLU A 405 -24.52 -29.18 44.47
N THR A 406 -25.32 -30.07 43.85
CA THR A 406 -24.87 -31.24 43.08
C THR A 406 -24.60 -31.01 41.58
N LEU A 407 -24.79 -29.81 41.00
CA LEU A 407 -24.81 -29.63 39.55
C LEU A 407 -24.22 -28.29 39.04
N ILE A 408 -23.26 -28.38 38.11
CA ILE A 408 -22.69 -27.27 37.34
C ILE A 408 -23.08 -27.45 35.88
N HIS A 409 -23.59 -26.39 35.23
CA HIS A 409 -23.88 -26.38 33.80
C HIS A 409 -22.79 -25.64 33.04
N LEU A 410 -22.21 -26.28 32.03
CA LEU A 410 -21.24 -25.66 31.12
C LEU A 410 -21.76 -25.72 29.69
N LYS A 411 -21.98 -24.55 29.09
CA LYS A 411 -22.43 -24.38 27.71
C LYS A 411 -21.37 -23.66 26.89
N ALA A 412 -21.01 -24.20 25.73
CA ALA A 412 -20.10 -23.54 24.80
C ALA A 412 -20.77 -23.38 23.44
N VAL A 413 -20.74 -22.16 22.89
CA VAL A 413 -21.31 -21.82 21.58
C VAL A 413 -20.38 -20.89 20.82
N LEU A 414 -20.45 -20.94 19.49
CA LEU A 414 -19.82 -19.97 18.61
C LEU A 414 -20.85 -18.91 18.24
N ASP A 415 -20.56 -17.65 18.55
CA ASP A 415 -21.40 -16.51 18.19
C ASP A 415 -20.83 -15.85 16.92
N TYR A 416 -21.65 -15.79 15.87
CA TYR A 416 -21.24 -15.29 14.56
C TYR A 416 -21.67 -13.82 14.40
N GLY A 417 -20.69 -12.90 14.38
CA GLY A 417 -20.87 -11.48 14.11
C GLY A 417 -19.78 -10.93 13.19
N GLU A 418 -19.50 -9.62 13.20
CA GLU A 418 -18.35 -9.03 12.47
C GLU A 418 -17.00 -9.60 12.93
N THR A 419 -16.94 -10.09 14.17
CA THR A 419 -15.87 -10.94 14.70
C THR A 419 -16.55 -12.14 15.36
N SER A 420 -16.08 -13.36 15.07
CA SER A 420 -16.64 -14.57 15.69
C SER A 420 -16.11 -14.72 17.11
N TYR A 421 -16.97 -15.12 18.05
CA TYR A 421 -16.57 -15.31 19.45
C TYR A 421 -16.91 -16.72 19.94
N LEU A 422 -15.95 -17.40 20.55
CA LEU A 422 -16.23 -18.53 21.42
C LEU A 422 -16.80 -17.99 22.74
N LYS A 423 -18.03 -18.38 23.05
CA LYS A 423 -18.68 -18.05 24.32
C LYS A 423 -18.84 -19.32 25.16
N ILE A 424 -18.21 -19.34 26.33
CA ILE A 424 -18.36 -20.41 27.33
C ILE A 424 -19.09 -19.83 28.54
N LEU A 425 -20.27 -20.35 28.81
CA LEU A 425 -21.08 -20.05 29.99
C LEU A 425 -20.90 -21.18 31.01
N ILE A 426 -20.56 -20.82 32.25
CA ILE A 426 -20.52 -21.74 33.38
C ILE A 426 -21.48 -21.19 34.43
N SER A 427 -22.50 -21.98 34.78
CA SER A 427 -23.57 -21.61 35.70
C SER A 427 -23.66 -22.63 36.84
N GLY A 428 -23.97 -22.14 38.04
CA GLY A 428 -24.17 -22.95 39.24
C GLY A 428 -24.71 -22.09 40.40
N LYS A 429 -24.99 -22.71 41.56
CA LYS A 429 -25.49 -22.02 42.75
C LYS A 429 -24.43 -21.19 43.50
N LEU A 430 -23.99 -20.09 42.91
CA LEU A 430 -22.92 -19.26 43.46
C LEU A 430 -23.48 -17.99 44.10
N ASP A 431 -23.27 -17.82 45.41
CA ASP A 431 -23.67 -16.63 46.13
C ASP A 431 -22.50 -15.65 46.25
N LEU A 432 -22.57 -14.53 45.53
CA LEU A 432 -21.61 -13.43 45.61
C LEU A 432 -22.35 -12.14 45.95
N ASN A 433 -21.85 -11.40 46.93
CA ASN A 433 -22.35 -10.06 47.27
C ASN A 433 -21.79 -9.02 46.28
N LEU A 434 -22.32 -8.99 45.05
CA LEU A 434 -21.90 -8.07 43.97
C LEU A 434 -23.09 -7.29 43.38
N ASN A 435 -22.82 -6.11 42.80
CA ASN A 435 -23.83 -5.27 42.12
C ASN A 435 -24.15 -5.80 40.71
N GLU A 436 -25.40 -5.61 40.24
CA GLU A 436 -26.06 -6.44 39.22
C GLU A 436 -25.45 -6.49 37.81
N GLU A 437 -24.57 -5.56 37.41
CA GLU A 437 -23.81 -5.69 36.17
C GLU A 437 -22.44 -5.04 36.33
N SER A 438 -21.40 -5.83 36.59
CA SER A 438 -20.02 -5.35 36.66
C SER A 438 -19.16 -6.16 35.70
N ARG A 439 -18.38 -5.47 34.83
CA ARG A 439 -17.23 -6.12 34.18
C ARG A 439 -16.32 -6.63 35.29
N PHE A 440 -15.76 -7.82 35.14
CA PHE A 440 -14.84 -8.35 36.15
C PHE A 440 -13.61 -7.43 36.23
N GLU A 441 -13.53 -6.62 37.28
CA GLU A 441 -12.34 -5.88 37.65
C GLU A 441 -11.57 -6.70 38.70
N PRO A 442 -10.32 -7.11 38.41
CA PRO A 442 -9.53 -7.86 39.36
C PRO A 442 -9.41 -7.14 40.71
N PHE A 443 -9.58 -7.88 41.80
CA PHE A 443 -9.29 -7.49 43.20
C PHE A 443 -10.22 -6.47 43.89
N GLU A 444 -11.16 -5.80 43.22
CA GLU A 444 -12.10 -4.90 43.95
C GLU A 444 -13.28 -5.64 44.60
N ASN A 445 -13.72 -6.73 43.98
CA ASN A 445 -15.05 -7.31 44.25
C ASN A 445 -15.04 -8.61 45.09
N PHE A 446 -13.91 -9.29 45.23
CA PHE A 446 -13.82 -10.58 45.94
C PHE A 446 -12.99 -10.46 47.23
N ARG A 447 -13.53 -9.72 48.20
CA ARG A 447 -13.05 -9.76 49.60
C ARG A 447 -13.69 -10.96 50.33
N SER A 448 -13.40 -12.18 49.89
CA SER A 448 -13.69 -13.36 50.71
C SER A 448 -12.52 -13.61 51.67
N ASN A 449 -12.80 -14.24 52.82
CA ASN A 449 -11.78 -14.57 53.83
C ASN A 449 -10.71 -15.58 53.33
N ASP A 450 -10.85 -16.11 52.11
CA ASP A 450 -9.94 -17.09 51.51
C ASP A 450 -9.20 -16.51 50.30
N ALA A 451 -7.95 -16.11 50.50
CA ALA A 451 -7.13 -15.51 49.44
C ALA A 451 -6.84 -16.44 48.25
N ARG A 452 -7.06 -17.76 48.38
CA ARG A 452 -6.95 -18.73 47.28
C ARG A 452 -7.95 -18.46 46.15
N ILE A 453 -9.09 -17.86 46.49
CA ILE A 453 -10.29 -17.74 45.65
C ILE A 453 -10.23 -16.49 44.75
N GLY A 454 -9.75 -15.35 45.27
CA GLY A 454 -9.49 -14.13 44.48
C GLY A 454 -8.30 -14.25 43.51
N MET A 455 -7.42 -15.23 43.74
CA MET A 455 -6.21 -15.45 42.94
C MET A 455 -6.46 -16.24 41.65
N GLY A 456 -7.33 -17.25 41.65
CA GLY A 456 -7.62 -18.04 40.42
C GLY A 456 -8.32 -17.20 39.33
N LEU A 457 -9.24 -16.32 39.73
CA LEU A 457 -9.98 -15.47 38.79
C LEU A 457 -9.13 -14.34 38.20
N SER A 458 -8.09 -13.87 38.90
CA SER A 458 -7.14 -12.90 38.33
C SER A 458 -6.22 -13.53 37.28
N VAL A 459 -5.86 -14.82 37.43
CA VAL A 459 -5.20 -15.59 36.36
C VAL A 459 -6.11 -15.71 35.14
N CYS A 460 -7.39 -16.05 35.34
CA CYS A 460 -8.36 -16.09 34.25
C CYS A 460 -8.42 -14.76 33.49
N TYR A 461 -8.48 -13.64 34.22
CA TYR A 461 -8.50 -12.31 33.63
C TYR A 461 -7.24 -12.03 32.79
N GLY A 462 -6.04 -12.30 33.32
CA GLY A 462 -4.78 -12.07 32.60
C GLY A 462 -4.64 -12.91 31.33
N ILE A 463 -5.05 -14.18 31.39
CA ILE A 463 -5.06 -15.07 30.23
C ILE A 463 -6.06 -14.56 29.18
N LEU A 464 -7.27 -14.19 29.58
CA LEU A 464 -8.31 -13.73 28.65
C LEU A 464 -7.93 -12.40 27.99
N GLN A 465 -7.35 -11.44 28.73
CA GLN A 465 -6.83 -10.19 28.15
C GLN A 465 -5.76 -10.46 27.08
N THR A 466 -4.86 -11.43 27.32
CA THR A 466 -3.82 -11.83 26.35
C THR A 466 -4.43 -12.44 25.07
N ASN A 467 -5.58 -13.08 25.19
CA ASN A 467 -6.35 -13.64 24.07
C ASN A 467 -7.37 -12.65 23.49
N ARG A 468 -7.31 -11.35 23.85
CA ARG A 468 -8.31 -10.32 23.49
C ARG A 468 -9.75 -10.71 23.89
N GLY A 469 -9.88 -11.63 24.83
CA GLY A 469 -11.12 -12.11 25.41
C GLY A 469 -11.50 -11.35 26.68
N GLN A 470 -12.68 -11.66 27.21
CA GLN A 470 -13.25 -11.05 28.40
C GLN A 470 -13.86 -12.11 29.31
N LEU A 471 -13.78 -11.85 30.62
CA LEU A 471 -14.53 -12.57 31.64
C LEU A 471 -15.64 -11.66 32.16
N LEU A 472 -16.88 -12.10 32.05
CA LEU A 472 -18.05 -11.37 32.54
C LEU A 472 -18.74 -12.18 33.64
N LEU A 473 -19.32 -11.47 34.59
CA LEU A 473 -20.17 -12.03 35.63
C LEU A 473 -21.60 -11.59 35.36
N LYS A 474 -22.53 -12.54 35.40
CA LYS A 474 -23.95 -12.24 35.25
C LYS A 474 -24.73 -12.89 36.40
N LYS A 475 -25.60 -12.12 37.04
CA LYS A 475 -26.56 -12.66 38.01
C LYS A 475 -27.63 -13.48 37.29
N SER A 476 -27.87 -14.69 37.75
CA SER A 476 -28.86 -15.65 37.27
C SER A 476 -29.80 -16.06 38.41
N ASP A 477 -30.91 -16.72 38.08
CA ASP A 477 -31.85 -17.23 39.09
C ASP A 477 -31.21 -18.26 40.04
N SER A 478 -30.10 -18.88 39.61
CA SER A 478 -29.29 -19.79 40.41
C SER A 478 -28.19 -19.10 41.22
N GLY A 479 -27.83 -17.85 40.95
CA GLY A 479 -26.72 -17.17 41.64
C GLY A 479 -25.89 -16.33 40.66
N TRP A 480 -24.60 -16.61 40.55
CA TRP A 480 -23.69 -15.93 39.63
C TRP A 480 -23.11 -16.89 38.59
N ASP A 481 -23.15 -16.45 37.34
CA ASP A 481 -22.65 -17.16 36.17
C ASP A 481 -21.39 -16.50 35.64
N PHE A 482 -20.39 -17.31 35.28
CA PHE A 482 -19.21 -16.85 34.56
C PHE A 482 -19.40 -17.00 33.06
N ILE A 483 -19.11 -15.93 32.33
CA ILE A 483 -19.16 -15.89 30.87
C ILE A 483 -17.76 -15.57 30.36
N ILE A 484 -17.15 -16.52 29.68
CA ILE A 484 -15.90 -16.35 28.95
C ILE A 484 -16.24 -16.02 27.51
N GLN A 485 -15.67 -14.95 26.97
CA GLN A 485 -15.75 -14.59 25.55
C GLN A 485 -14.36 -14.47 24.97
N ILE A 486 -14.06 -15.21 23.90
CA ILE A 486 -12.76 -15.18 23.24
C ILE A 486 -12.98 -14.98 21.73
N PRO A 487 -12.38 -13.98 21.09
CA PRO A 487 -12.43 -13.84 19.64
C PRO A 487 -11.67 -14.99 18.97
N VAL A 488 -12.26 -15.59 17.94
CA VAL A 488 -11.77 -16.80 17.27
C VAL A 488 -11.80 -16.71 15.76
#